data_AF-A0A2V1ZZU0-F1
#
_entry.id   AF-A0A2V1ZZU0-F1
#
_cell.length_a   1.000
_cell.length_b   1.000
_cell.length_c   1.000
_cell.angle_alpha   90.00
_cell.angle_beta   90.00
_cell.angle_gamma   90.00
#
_symmetry.space_group_name_H-M   'P 1'
#
loop_
_entity.id
_entity.type
_entity.pdbx_description
1 polymer ?
#
loop_
_entity_poly.entity_id
_entity_poly.type
_entity_poly.pdbx_seq_one_letter_code
_entity_poly.pdbx_strand_id
1 'polypeptide(L)'
;MKFFKLSALALASTLALAGCGDDNNNNSSGNGTNTPDVPVKPPVDNSLSEIEQAKEMIRTAKLFVSDNKAVTDAYEDVSDILTEKQDTRLGYTFDIPSDLKYYMEENDVSQLTAADILALANDAKFEVALGNITLTPENGFVATLSTDGKFTLNGTTKVDVEEYDYVYNPQTGLYGPVVVNQDNFKAAFDGFEDALSSNTSTDNFNGSLGFKSIKIGTGTDIVALNSSTKGATVSGQFSDKVLVNDEFDINDANREGITLEKAVIKLSSLKLTANDSVIEAKDFEFAALDVSRKLADNSLVVRTIPYKFAITGKMTKQKPMTDVEITLNATANDADIKKFIIIDEVGDIEEAANKYVGMEIVLAIKGKVTKENTTTIPLDFQANLKRTARNVIELQGLTASVEGKKLFVTGKSSLDNNYDVVSTQFTVEQNKASIKLNVDANGDFIKDKMGKLGDIMVNGKDYGDLMDNDGKVTAKFTDDSLIIL
;
A
#
# COMPACT_ATOMS: atom_id res chain seq x y z
N MET A 1 -14.78 9.52 -21.79
CA MET A 1 -13.98 9.16 -20.60
C MET A 1 -13.83 7.65 -20.54
N LYS A 2 -12.88 7.10 -21.33
CA LYS A 2 -12.32 5.78 -21.05
C LYS A 2 -11.40 5.96 -19.85
N PHE A 3 -11.97 5.98 -18.64
CA PHE A 3 -11.17 6.31 -17.46
C PHE A 3 -9.98 5.36 -17.36
N PHE A 4 -8.82 5.93 -17.07
CA PHE A 4 -7.55 5.24 -17.11
C PHE A 4 -7.42 4.28 -15.92
N LYS A 5 -8.13 3.15 -16.01
CA LYS A 5 -8.15 2.01 -15.10
C LYS A 5 -6.77 1.29 -15.01
N LEU A 6 -5.66 1.96 -15.34
CA LEU A 6 -4.31 1.47 -15.08
C LEU A 6 -3.77 1.87 -13.71
N SER A 7 -4.37 2.87 -13.05
CA SER A 7 -3.89 3.39 -11.75
C SER A 7 -4.31 2.59 -10.52
N ALA A 8 -5.34 1.72 -10.64
CA ALA A 8 -5.83 0.90 -9.52
C ALA A 8 -6.43 -0.47 -9.91
N LEU A 9 -6.79 -0.73 -11.17
CA LEU A 9 -7.66 -1.89 -11.49
C LEU A 9 -6.97 -3.26 -11.45
N ALA A 10 -5.64 -3.28 -11.51
CA ALA A 10 -4.84 -4.49 -11.25
C ALA A 10 -4.28 -4.53 -9.81
N LEU A 11 -4.38 -3.43 -9.05
CA LEU A 11 -3.80 -3.25 -7.71
C LEU A 11 -4.38 -4.29 -6.72
N ALA A 12 -5.63 -4.70 -6.97
CA ALA A 12 -6.14 -6.00 -6.60
C ALA A 12 -7.11 -6.49 -7.70
N SER A 13 -6.59 -7.00 -8.83
CA SER A 13 -7.43 -7.79 -9.77
C SER A 13 -7.73 -9.16 -9.15
N THR A 14 -8.48 -9.10 -8.04
CA THR A 14 -8.58 -10.01 -6.89
C THR A 14 -7.34 -10.14 -6.00
N LEU A 15 -7.57 -10.46 -4.72
CA LEU A 15 -6.58 -10.85 -3.70
C LEU A 15 -6.01 -12.27 -3.96
N ALA A 16 -5.77 -12.59 -5.24
CA ALA A 16 -6.05 -13.89 -5.86
C ALA A 16 -7.55 -14.25 -5.85
N LEU A 17 -8.02 -14.94 -6.89
CA LEU A 17 -9.46 -15.09 -7.14
C LEU A 17 -10.14 -16.03 -6.13
N ALA A 18 -11.26 -15.56 -5.58
CA ALA A 18 -12.20 -16.33 -4.76
C ALA A 18 -11.62 -16.94 -3.45
N GLY A 19 -10.56 -16.35 -2.91
CA GLY A 19 -10.21 -16.47 -1.49
C GLY A 19 -10.88 -15.34 -0.71
N CYS A 20 -11.78 -15.69 0.21
CA CYS A 20 -12.44 -14.79 1.17
C CYS A 20 -13.49 -13.82 0.61
N GLY A 21 -14.77 -14.12 0.91
CA GLY A 21 -15.55 -13.12 1.64
C GLY A 21 -14.94 -12.99 3.05
N ASP A 22 -14.91 -11.77 3.57
CA ASP A 22 -14.17 -11.35 4.76
C ASP A 22 -12.64 -11.58 4.73
N ASP A 23 -11.96 -10.45 4.53
CA ASP A 23 -10.76 -10.05 5.27
C ASP A 23 -9.35 -10.55 4.87
N ASN A 24 -8.43 -9.58 4.97
CA ASN A 24 -6.99 -9.64 5.27
C ASN A 24 -5.97 -10.41 4.38
N ASN A 25 -5.28 -9.61 3.57
CA ASN A 25 -3.85 -9.28 3.72
C ASN A 25 -2.78 -10.40 3.97
N ASN A 26 -1.98 -10.67 2.93
CA ASN A 26 -0.69 -10.01 2.65
C ASN A 26 0.56 -10.11 3.60
N ASN A 27 1.71 -10.56 3.03
CA ASN A 27 2.96 -9.80 3.15
C ASN A 27 4.33 -10.28 2.53
N SER A 28 5.41 -10.61 3.29
CA SER A 28 6.85 -10.72 2.81
C SER A 28 7.58 -12.09 2.90
N SER A 29 8.81 -12.39 2.41
CA SER A 29 9.91 -11.74 1.66
C SER A 29 10.86 -12.85 1.11
N GLY A 30 11.86 -12.48 0.29
CA GLY A 30 13.03 -13.28 -0.11
C GLY A 30 14.02 -12.40 -0.90
N ASN A 31 15.24 -12.20 -0.43
CA ASN A 31 16.11 -11.08 -0.87
C ASN A 31 17.14 -11.41 -1.97
N GLY A 32 17.11 -10.63 -3.05
CA GLY A 32 18.13 -10.51 -4.11
C GLY A 32 17.76 -9.41 -5.10
N THR A 33 17.70 -8.15 -4.64
CA THR A 33 16.51 -7.26 -4.82
C THR A 33 15.32 -7.85 -4.07
N ASN A 34 14.57 -7.08 -3.29
CA ASN A 34 13.60 -7.63 -2.31
C ASN A 34 12.28 -8.12 -2.99
N THR A 35 12.40 -8.78 -4.13
CA THR A 35 11.33 -9.35 -4.95
C THR A 35 11.45 -10.87 -4.86
N PRO A 36 10.57 -11.56 -4.12
CA PRO A 36 10.63 -13.01 -3.99
C PRO A 36 10.56 -13.74 -5.36
N ASP A 37 11.51 -14.66 -5.61
CA ASP A 37 11.53 -15.55 -6.78
C ASP A 37 10.23 -16.36 -6.90
N VAL A 38 9.80 -16.66 -8.13
CA VAL A 38 8.56 -17.45 -8.40
C VAL A 38 8.56 -18.76 -7.58
N PRO A 39 7.51 -19.06 -6.79
CA PRO A 39 7.47 -20.25 -5.96
C PRO A 39 7.62 -21.52 -6.77
N VAL A 40 8.49 -22.43 -6.30
CA VAL A 40 8.66 -23.75 -6.90
C VAL A 40 7.67 -24.73 -6.28
N LYS A 41 7.04 -25.57 -7.12
CA LYS A 41 6.13 -26.64 -6.67
C LYS A 41 6.81 -27.52 -5.60
N PRO A 42 6.15 -27.79 -4.45
CA PRO A 42 6.70 -28.64 -3.39
C PRO A 42 7.07 -30.05 -3.87
N PRO A 43 8.05 -30.72 -3.22
CA PRO A 43 8.39 -32.10 -3.54
C PRO A 43 7.22 -33.05 -3.23
N VAL A 44 7.15 -34.15 -3.98
CA VAL A 44 6.11 -35.18 -3.82
C VAL A 44 6.48 -36.11 -2.66
N ASP A 45 5.57 -36.27 -1.69
CA ASP A 45 5.62 -37.39 -0.76
C ASP A 45 5.19 -38.68 -1.49
N ASN A 46 6.17 -39.53 -1.80
CA ASN A 46 5.96 -40.81 -2.46
C ASN A 46 5.65 -41.95 -1.46
N SER A 47 5.54 -41.68 -0.16
CA SER A 47 5.08 -42.66 0.83
C SER A 47 3.55 -42.82 0.87
N LEU A 48 2.82 -41.80 0.42
CA LEU A 48 1.36 -41.80 0.34
C LEU A 48 0.86 -42.53 -0.92
N SER A 49 -0.22 -43.30 -0.77
CA SER A 49 -0.95 -43.88 -1.91
C SER A 49 -1.58 -42.78 -2.78
N GLU A 50 -1.92 -43.09 -4.04
CA GLU A 50 -2.53 -42.09 -4.94
C GLU A 50 -3.81 -41.47 -4.32
N ILE A 51 -4.68 -42.27 -3.69
CA ILE A 51 -5.90 -41.76 -3.05
C ILE A 51 -5.63 -40.97 -1.75
N GLU A 52 -4.61 -41.31 -0.95
CA GLU A 52 -4.25 -40.48 0.20
C GLU A 52 -3.57 -39.16 -0.20
N GLN A 53 -2.87 -39.10 -1.33
CA GLN A 53 -2.40 -37.82 -1.90
C GLN A 53 -3.57 -36.91 -2.28
N ALA A 54 -4.65 -37.46 -2.85
CA ALA A 54 -5.87 -36.70 -3.14
C ALA A 54 -6.52 -36.13 -1.88
N LYS A 55 -6.68 -36.96 -0.84
CA LYS A 55 -7.26 -36.55 0.44
C LYS A 55 -6.38 -35.54 1.17
N GLU A 56 -5.06 -35.68 1.14
CA GLU A 56 -4.14 -34.80 1.85
C GLU A 56 -4.17 -33.37 1.32
N MET A 57 -4.32 -33.20 0.01
CA MET A 57 -4.53 -31.90 -0.62
C MET A 57 -5.81 -31.23 -0.09
N ILE A 58 -6.91 -31.97 0.00
CA ILE A 58 -8.17 -31.47 0.56
C ILE A 58 -8.06 -31.18 2.07
N ARG A 59 -7.40 -32.05 2.85
CA ARG A 59 -7.15 -31.80 4.29
C ARG A 59 -6.35 -30.52 4.49
N THR A 60 -5.34 -30.28 3.65
CA THR A 60 -4.54 -29.04 3.68
C THR A 60 -5.37 -27.82 3.29
N ALA A 61 -6.21 -27.92 2.26
CA ALA A 61 -7.13 -26.84 1.86
C ALA A 61 -8.15 -26.49 2.97
N LYS A 62 -8.75 -27.51 3.61
CA LYS A 62 -9.63 -27.32 4.76
C LYS A 62 -8.93 -26.61 5.92
N LEU A 63 -7.68 -26.99 6.20
CA LEU A 63 -6.88 -26.37 7.25
C LEU A 63 -6.60 -24.90 6.94
N PHE A 64 -6.26 -24.56 5.69
CA PHE A 64 -6.09 -23.16 5.26
C PHE A 64 -7.38 -22.32 5.45
N VAL A 65 -8.55 -22.85 5.09
CA VAL A 65 -9.85 -22.18 5.33
C VAL A 65 -10.11 -21.98 6.83
N SER A 66 -9.75 -22.97 7.65
CA SER A 66 -9.92 -22.92 9.11
C SER A 66 -8.99 -21.89 9.76
N ASP A 67 -7.73 -21.84 9.32
CA ASP A 67 -6.73 -20.89 9.79
C ASP A 67 -7.08 -19.46 9.36
N ASN A 68 -7.58 -19.24 8.15
CA ASN A 68 -8.08 -17.93 7.72
C ASN A 68 -9.17 -17.41 8.66
N LYS A 69 -10.20 -18.23 8.93
CA LYS A 69 -11.25 -17.88 9.90
C LYS A 69 -10.68 -17.62 11.29
N ALA A 70 -9.68 -18.38 11.72
CA ALA A 70 -9.03 -18.18 13.01
C ALA A 70 -8.18 -16.89 13.07
N VAL A 71 -7.68 -16.38 11.94
CA VAL A 71 -7.07 -15.04 11.84
C VAL A 71 -8.14 -13.96 11.96
N THR A 72 -9.21 -14.02 11.18
CA THR A 72 -10.35 -13.07 11.30
C THR A 72 -10.86 -13.00 12.74
N ASP A 73 -11.06 -14.17 13.36
CA ASP A 73 -11.53 -14.29 14.75
C ASP A 73 -10.49 -13.83 15.79
N ALA A 74 -9.22 -13.66 15.40
CA ALA A 74 -8.21 -13.04 16.26
C ALA A 74 -8.26 -11.50 16.21
N TYR A 75 -8.91 -10.92 15.18
CA TYR A 75 -9.05 -9.48 14.97
C TYR A 75 -10.47 -8.92 15.20
N GLU A 76 -11.49 -9.77 15.34
CA GLU A 76 -12.93 -9.43 15.45
C GLU A 76 -13.28 -8.31 16.47
N ASP A 77 -12.52 -8.16 17.56
CA ASP A 77 -12.69 -7.11 18.59
C ASP A 77 -11.38 -6.35 18.91
N VAL A 78 -10.46 -6.26 17.95
CA VAL A 78 -9.12 -5.68 18.19
C VAL A 78 -9.12 -4.17 18.09
N SER A 79 -8.54 -3.49 19.09
CA SER A 79 -8.38 -2.04 19.05
C SER A 79 -7.44 -1.61 17.93
N ASP A 80 -7.82 -0.53 17.27
CA ASP A 80 -7.01 0.17 16.26
C ASP A 80 -5.58 0.43 16.72
N ILE A 81 -4.68 0.55 15.75
CA ILE A 81 -3.25 0.81 16.01
C ILE A 81 -3.07 2.21 16.59
N LEU A 82 -3.84 3.18 16.09
CA LEU A 82 -3.99 4.52 16.62
C LEU A 82 -5.44 4.68 17.08
N THR A 83 -5.65 5.28 18.25
CA THR A 83 -6.95 5.85 18.60
C THR A 83 -7.22 7.07 17.72
N GLU A 84 -8.48 7.42 17.49
CA GLU A 84 -8.91 8.66 16.80
C GLU A 84 -8.11 9.88 17.29
N LYS A 85 -8.00 10.03 18.61
CA LYS A 85 -7.21 11.10 19.25
C LYS A 85 -5.72 11.09 18.88
N GLN A 86 -5.10 9.91 18.75
CA GLN A 86 -3.70 9.78 18.35
C GLN A 86 -3.50 10.10 16.86
N ASP A 87 -4.49 9.78 16.01
CA ASP A 87 -4.48 10.09 14.59
C ASP A 87 -4.67 11.60 14.33
N THR A 88 -5.62 12.24 15.01
CA THR A 88 -5.78 13.71 14.99
C THR A 88 -4.50 14.44 15.43
N ARG A 89 -3.87 13.98 16.52
CA ARG A 89 -2.57 14.52 16.99
C ARG A 89 -1.44 14.30 16.00
N LEU A 90 -1.48 13.23 15.21
CA LEU A 90 -0.50 12.94 14.17
C LEU A 90 -0.58 13.99 13.07
N GLY A 91 -1.79 14.30 12.57
CA GLY A 91 -2.05 15.37 11.61
C GLY A 91 -1.49 16.71 12.07
N TYR A 92 -1.99 17.23 13.19
CA TYR A 92 -1.52 18.50 13.77
C TYR A 92 -0.02 18.58 14.03
N THR A 93 0.67 17.44 14.25
CA THR A 93 2.13 17.44 14.41
C THR A 93 2.87 17.66 13.08
N PHE A 94 2.30 17.23 11.95
CA PHE A 94 2.88 17.43 10.62
C PHE A 94 2.46 18.75 9.96
N ASP A 95 1.37 19.37 10.41
CA ASP A 95 0.98 20.72 10.01
C ASP A 95 2.01 21.75 10.54
N ILE A 96 2.43 21.65 11.81
CA ILE A 96 3.37 22.58 12.48
C ILE A 96 4.63 22.93 11.64
N PRO A 97 5.41 21.97 11.08
CA PRO A 97 6.51 22.29 10.19
C PRO A 97 6.11 23.12 8.96
N SER A 98 4.96 22.80 8.36
CA SER A 98 4.43 23.42 7.14
C SER A 98 3.98 24.86 7.41
N ASP A 99 3.23 25.06 8.50
CA ASP A 99 2.74 26.37 8.95
C ASP A 99 3.90 27.31 9.31
N LEU A 100 4.91 26.79 10.00
CA LEU A 100 6.12 27.54 10.35
C LEU A 100 6.94 27.89 9.09
N LYS A 101 7.08 26.97 8.14
CA LYS A 101 7.73 27.23 6.83
C LYS A 101 7.02 28.35 6.08
N TYR A 102 5.70 28.24 5.92
CA TYR A 102 4.86 29.23 5.25
C TYR A 102 4.97 30.63 5.89
N TYR A 103 4.88 30.72 7.22
CA TYR A 103 5.08 32.00 7.91
C TYR A 103 6.49 32.58 7.68
N MET A 104 7.51 31.72 7.68
CA MET A 104 8.90 32.13 7.49
C MET A 104 9.17 32.66 6.07
N GLU A 105 8.52 32.06 5.07
CA GLU A 105 8.57 32.49 3.66
C GLU A 105 7.86 33.84 3.46
N GLU A 106 6.60 33.98 3.93
CA GLU A 106 5.79 35.20 3.81
C GLU A 106 6.31 36.44 4.57
N ASN A 107 7.38 36.28 5.37
CA ASN A 107 7.95 37.34 6.21
C ASN A 107 9.48 37.45 6.14
N ASP A 108 10.14 36.79 5.17
CA ASP A 108 11.60 36.79 4.99
C ASP A 108 12.39 36.37 6.26
N VAL A 109 11.85 35.43 7.05
CA VAL A 109 12.44 34.99 8.34
C VAL A 109 13.25 33.70 8.15
N SER A 110 14.57 33.77 8.27
CA SER A 110 15.44 32.59 8.14
C SER A 110 15.53 31.71 9.40
N GLN A 111 15.09 32.18 10.56
CA GLN A 111 15.13 31.44 11.82
C GLN A 111 14.03 31.88 12.79
N LEU A 112 13.38 30.90 13.43
CA LEU A 112 12.49 31.11 14.58
C LEU A 112 12.99 30.28 15.77
N THR A 113 13.26 30.91 16.90
CA THR A 113 13.54 30.23 18.18
C THR A 113 12.29 30.16 19.06
N ALA A 114 12.36 29.38 20.14
CA ALA A 114 11.34 29.35 21.18
C ALA A 114 10.92 30.75 21.69
N ALA A 115 11.88 31.68 21.82
CA ALA A 115 11.59 33.04 22.29
C ALA A 115 10.84 33.88 21.25
N ASP A 116 11.14 33.69 19.96
CA ASP A 116 10.52 34.42 18.87
C ASP A 116 9.06 33.99 18.70
N ILE A 117 8.79 32.68 18.73
CA ILE A 117 7.42 32.13 18.67
C ILE A 117 6.56 32.61 19.84
N LEU A 118 7.12 32.68 21.06
CA LEU A 118 6.40 33.24 22.22
C LEU A 118 6.14 34.75 22.10
N ALA A 119 6.99 35.49 21.39
CA ALA A 119 6.77 36.91 21.09
C ALA A 119 5.70 37.12 19.98
N LEU A 120 5.56 36.16 19.07
CA LEU A 120 4.58 36.15 17.97
C LEU A 120 3.19 35.66 18.39
N ALA A 121 2.97 35.27 19.66
CA ALA A 121 1.71 34.69 20.15
C ALA A 121 0.47 35.61 20.11
N ASN A 122 0.59 36.85 19.60
CA ASN A 122 -0.52 37.77 19.31
C ASN A 122 -0.29 38.48 17.95
N ASP A 123 0.56 37.93 17.08
CA ASP A 123 0.80 38.46 15.74
C ASP A 123 -0.22 37.86 14.76
N ALA A 124 -1.01 38.73 14.13
CA ALA A 124 -2.12 38.31 13.28
C ALA A 124 -1.68 37.51 12.03
N LYS A 125 -0.44 37.65 11.54
CA LYS A 125 0.06 36.80 10.45
C LYS A 125 0.45 35.42 10.96
N PHE A 126 1.05 35.36 12.15
CA PHE A 126 1.44 34.10 12.79
C PHE A 126 0.22 33.28 13.20
N GLU A 127 -0.82 33.93 13.73
CA GLU A 127 -2.14 33.33 14.00
C GLU A 127 -2.78 32.77 12.72
N VAL A 128 -2.75 33.52 11.61
CA VAL A 128 -3.28 33.05 10.31
C VAL A 128 -2.48 31.86 9.76
N ALA A 129 -1.17 31.81 9.98
CA ALA A 129 -0.33 30.71 9.51
C ALA A 129 -0.54 29.41 10.31
N LEU A 130 -0.64 29.47 11.65
CA LEU A 130 -0.90 28.31 12.50
C LEU A 130 -2.38 27.90 12.58
N GLY A 131 -3.30 28.71 12.03
CA GLY A 131 -4.73 28.44 11.99
C GLY A 131 -5.34 28.26 13.39
N ASN A 132 -5.61 27.02 13.78
CA ASN A 132 -6.23 26.67 15.05
C ASN A 132 -5.26 26.07 16.09
N ILE A 133 -3.96 26.13 15.81
CA ILE A 133 -2.87 25.64 16.67
C ILE A 133 -2.24 26.80 17.44
N THR A 134 -2.05 26.62 18.76
CA THR A 134 -1.19 27.48 19.59
C THR A 134 0.04 26.71 20.05
N LEU A 135 1.22 27.31 19.88
CA LEU A 135 2.51 26.70 20.24
C LEU A 135 3.11 27.35 21.49
N THR A 136 3.46 26.52 22.48
CA THR A 136 4.29 26.91 23.63
C THR A 136 5.60 26.12 23.61
N PRO A 137 6.64 26.59 22.88
CA PRO A 137 7.90 25.89 22.72
C PRO A 137 8.76 25.86 23.98
N GLU A 138 9.53 24.78 24.14
CA GLU A 138 10.55 24.65 25.19
C GLU A 138 11.90 25.24 24.72
N ASN A 139 12.78 25.57 25.69
CA ASN A 139 14.13 26.04 25.40
C ASN A 139 14.90 25.03 24.52
N GLY A 140 15.35 25.48 23.34
CA GLY A 140 15.99 24.63 22.34
C GLY A 140 15.09 24.28 21.14
N PHE A 141 13.81 24.68 21.14
CA PHE A 141 13.01 24.70 19.92
C PHE A 141 13.57 25.72 18.92
N VAL A 142 13.90 25.26 17.72
CA VAL A 142 14.43 26.08 16.63
C VAL A 142 13.94 25.55 15.29
N ALA A 143 13.28 26.43 14.52
CA ALA A 143 13.03 26.26 13.10
C ALA A 143 14.01 27.12 12.28
N THR A 144 14.44 26.63 11.12
CA THR A 144 15.33 27.35 10.20
C THR A 144 14.87 27.17 8.76
N LEU A 145 14.91 28.23 7.97
CA LEU A 145 14.71 28.21 6.52
C LEU A 145 15.97 28.75 5.85
N SER A 146 16.61 27.94 5.00
CA SER A 146 17.76 28.36 4.21
C SER A 146 17.35 28.95 2.86
N THR A 147 18.26 29.74 2.25
CA THR A 147 18.02 30.49 1.01
C THR A 147 17.70 29.63 -0.22
N ASP A 148 17.93 28.33 -0.13
CA ASP A 148 17.59 27.34 -1.15
C ASP A 148 16.18 26.73 -0.99
N GLY A 149 15.43 27.08 0.06
CA GLY A 149 14.07 26.58 0.33
C GLY A 149 14.02 25.41 1.33
N LYS A 150 15.16 24.98 1.88
CA LYS A 150 15.21 23.89 2.86
C LYS A 150 14.83 24.37 4.25
N PHE A 151 13.80 23.74 4.81
CA PHE A 151 13.33 23.93 6.18
C PHE A 151 13.88 22.84 7.11
N THR A 152 14.25 23.20 8.34
CA THR A 152 14.57 22.23 9.40
C THR A 152 13.93 22.62 10.72
N LEU A 153 13.53 21.63 11.51
CA LEU A 153 12.92 21.82 12.83
C LEU A 153 13.48 20.85 13.87
N ASN A 154 13.83 21.38 15.04
CA ASN A 154 14.32 20.62 16.19
C ASN A 154 13.73 21.18 17.49
N GLY A 155 13.55 20.30 18.49
CA GLY A 155 13.15 20.65 19.85
C GLY A 155 11.71 20.24 20.20
N THR A 156 11.27 20.61 21.40
CA THR A 156 9.96 20.24 21.96
C THR A 156 9.05 21.46 22.03
N THR A 157 7.77 21.26 21.73
CA THR A 157 6.71 22.25 21.97
C THR A 157 5.49 21.60 22.61
N LYS A 158 4.77 22.38 23.41
CA LYS A 158 3.39 22.06 23.79
C LYS A 158 2.47 22.63 22.71
N VAL A 159 1.56 21.79 22.24
CA VAL A 159 0.57 22.08 21.22
C VAL A 159 -0.78 22.14 21.94
N ASP A 160 -1.46 23.27 21.83
CA ASP A 160 -2.86 23.42 22.21
C ASP A 160 -3.68 23.65 20.93
N VAL A 161 -4.80 22.95 20.81
CA VAL A 161 -5.67 22.97 19.63
C VAL A 161 -7.09 23.28 20.09
N GLU A 162 -7.77 24.18 19.39
CA GLU A 162 -9.20 24.45 19.56
C GLU A 162 -9.92 24.30 18.21
N GLU A 163 -10.94 23.45 18.13
CA GLU A 163 -11.79 23.31 16.94
C GLU A 163 -13.11 24.03 17.18
N TYR A 164 -13.54 24.83 16.20
CA TYR A 164 -14.73 25.67 16.30
C TYR A 164 -15.81 25.21 15.31
N ASP A 165 -17.05 25.11 15.79
CA ASP A 165 -18.24 25.04 14.94
C ASP A 165 -18.98 26.38 14.94
N TYR A 166 -19.66 26.71 13.84
CA TYR A 166 -20.48 27.91 13.73
C TYR A 166 -21.92 27.59 14.13
N VAL A 167 -22.24 27.86 15.39
CA VAL A 167 -23.57 27.62 15.96
C VAL A 167 -24.42 28.87 15.86
N TYR A 168 -25.68 28.73 15.40
CA TYR A 168 -26.64 29.82 15.38
C TYR A 168 -27.05 30.22 16.80
N ASN A 169 -26.81 31.48 17.18
CA ASN A 169 -27.27 32.03 18.45
C ASN A 169 -28.63 32.73 18.25
N PRO A 170 -29.74 32.16 18.75
CA PRO A 170 -31.08 32.73 18.57
C PRO A 170 -31.33 34.02 19.38
N GLN A 171 -30.44 34.40 20.30
CA GLN A 171 -30.54 35.65 21.07
C GLN A 171 -29.93 36.84 20.33
N THR A 172 -28.88 36.61 19.53
CA THR A 172 -28.22 37.64 18.71
C THR A 172 -28.68 37.62 17.25
N GLY A 173 -29.27 36.50 16.79
CA GLY A 173 -29.68 36.31 15.39
C GLY A 173 -28.51 36.04 14.45
N LEU A 174 -27.34 35.69 14.99
CA LEU A 174 -26.10 35.49 14.23
C LEU A 174 -25.49 34.11 14.53
N TYR A 175 -24.77 33.58 13.55
CA TYR A 175 -23.85 32.47 13.76
C TYR A 175 -22.58 32.99 14.42
N GLY A 176 -22.04 32.24 15.38
CA GLY A 176 -20.77 32.54 16.02
C GLY A 176 -19.97 31.27 16.28
N PRO A 177 -18.62 31.37 16.35
CA PRO A 177 -17.77 30.24 16.66
C PRO A 177 -17.98 29.77 18.10
N VAL A 178 -18.08 28.46 18.29
CA VAL A 178 -18.13 27.79 19.58
C VAL A 178 -17.09 26.69 19.57
N VAL A 179 -16.22 26.62 20.58
CA VAL A 179 -15.27 25.51 20.73
C VAL A 179 -16.05 24.21 20.93
N VAL A 180 -15.92 23.27 20.01
CA VAL A 180 -16.57 21.95 20.06
C VAL A 180 -15.61 20.85 20.50
N ASN A 181 -14.31 21.04 20.30
CA ASN A 181 -13.25 20.13 20.71
C ASN A 181 -12.01 20.93 21.11
N GLN A 182 -11.26 20.43 22.09
CA GLN A 182 -10.02 21.03 22.56
C GLN A 182 -9.06 19.93 22.98
N ASP A 183 -7.81 19.99 22.52
CA ASP A 183 -6.78 19.06 22.94
C ASP A 183 -5.44 19.74 23.22
N ASN A 184 -4.63 19.04 24.00
CA ASN A 184 -3.39 19.49 24.59
C ASN A 184 -2.42 18.31 24.58
N PHE A 185 -1.26 18.50 23.94
CA PHE A 185 -0.22 17.48 23.89
C PHE A 185 1.17 18.11 23.75
N LYS A 186 2.21 17.29 23.77
CA LYS A 186 3.57 17.69 23.42
C LYS A 186 3.98 17.04 22.10
N ALA A 187 4.63 17.81 21.24
CA ALA A 187 5.35 17.33 20.07
C ALA A 187 6.84 17.60 20.26
N ALA A 188 7.69 16.60 20.05
CA ALA A 188 9.13 16.73 20.06
C ALA A 188 9.71 16.26 18.73
N PHE A 189 10.43 17.17 18.05
CA PHE A 189 11.05 16.98 16.75
C PHE A 189 12.56 16.82 16.91
N ASP A 190 13.14 15.79 16.31
CA ASP A 190 14.58 15.53 16.29
C ASP A 190 15.01 15.31 14.83
N GLY A 191 15.72 16.30 14.30
CA GLY A 191 16.22 16.33 12.94
C GLY A 191 15.15 16.35 11.87
N PHE A 192 14.01 17.03 12.08
CA PHE A 192 13.03 17.24 11.01
C PHE A 192 13.64 18.10 9.90
N GLU A 193 13.41 17.70 8.66
CA GLU A 193 13.96 18.30 7.46
C GLU A 193 12.93 18.19 6.32
N ASP A 194 12.54 19.33 5.76
CA ASP A 194 11.88 19.43 4.45
C ASP A 194 12.84 20.11 3.49
N ALA A 195 13.17 19.41 2.41
CA ALA A 195 13.96 19.86 1.28
C ALA A 195 13.32 19.34 -0.02
N LEU A 196 12.00 19.34 -0.11
CA LEU A 196 11.26 19.07 -1.36
C LEU A 196 11.19 20.30 -2.28
N SER A 197 11.47 21.49 -1.75
CA SER A 197 11.59 22.73 -2.51
C SER A 197 13.05 23.09 -2.79
N SER A 198 13.31 23.70 -3.94
CA SER A 198 14.62 24.18 -4.37
C SER A 198 14.52 25.46 -5.20
N ASN A 199 15.27 26.48 -4.79
CA ASN A 199 15.41 27.73 -5.57
C ASN A 199 16.39 27.63 -6.76
N THR A 200 16.73 26.43 -7.22
CA THR A 200 17.66 26.19 -8.34
C THR A 200 17.00 25.44 -9.50
N SER A 201 17.11 25.99 -10.71
CA SER A 201 16.63 25.35 -11.93
C SER A 201 17.61 24.26 -12.43
N THR A 202 17.15 23.01 -12.51
CA THR A 202 17.95 21.81 -12.81
C THR A 202 17.16 20.79 -13.64
N ASP A 203 17.85 20.02 -14.48
CA ASP A 203 17.30 18.86 -15.21
C ASP A 203 17.26 17.59 -14.33
N ASN A 204 18.00 17.60 -13.22
CA ASN A 204 18.09 16.52 -12.23
C ASN A 204 17.78 17.08 -10.85
N PHE A 205 16.54 16.88 -10.38
CA PHE A 205 16.09 17.25 -9.05
C PHE A 205 16.36 16.12 -8.04
N ASN A 206 16.81 16.48 -6.84
CA ASN A 206 16.89 15.60 -5.68
C ASN A 206 16.43 16.36 -4.44
N GLY A 207 15.38 15.88 -3.79
CA GLY A 207 14.83 16.43 -2.56
C GLY A 207 14.63 15.35 -1.48
N SER A 208 14.33 15.78 -0.26
CA SER A 208 14.08 14.88 0.86
C SER A 208 13.09 15.46 1.87
N LEU A 209 12.29 14.60 2.50
CA LEU A 209 11.37 14.95 3.57
C LEU A 209 11.45 13.90 4.68
N GLY A 210 11.74 14.32 5.91
CA GLY A 210 11.70 13.38 7.03
C GLY A 210 12.30 13.91 8.31
N PHE A 211 12.67 12.97 9.17
CA PHE A 211 13.06 13.22 10.56
C PHE A 211 13.88 12.04 11.09
N LYS A 212 14.67 12.25 12.14
CA LYS A 212 15.29 11.14 12.90
C LYS A 212 14.30 10.56 13.90
N SER A 213 13.61 11.41 14.66
CA SER A 213 12.43 11.00 15.43
C SER A 213 11.42 12.15 15.61
N ILE A 214 10.13 11.78 15.71
CA ILE A 214 9.06 12.65 16.19
C ILE A 214 8.34 11.90 17.31
N LYS A 215 8.08 12.58 18.44
CA LYS A 215 7.38 12.01 19.59
C LYS A 215 6.20 12.89 19.95
N ILE A 216 5.02 12.28 19.98
CA ILE A 216 3.72 12.95 20.13
C ILE A 216 3.06 12.41 21.40
N GLY A 217 2.55 13.31 22.24
CA GLY A 217 1.89 12.97 23.49
C GLY A 217 2.82 12.40 24.56
N THR A 218 2.21 11.87 25.64
CA THR A 218 2.91 11.33 26.82
C THR A 218 2.10 10.20 27.44
N GLY A 219 2.78 9.31 28.18
CA GLY A 219 2.09 8.22 28.89
C GLY A 219 1.57 7.16 27.92
N THR A 220 0.30 6.77 28.08
CA THR A 220 -0.39 5.78 27.23
C THR A 220 -0.65 6.29 25.82
N ASP A 221 -0.91 7.59 25.67
CA ASP A 221 -1.32 8.21 24.40
C ASP A 221 -0.14 8.46 23.45
N ILE A 222 1.06 7.97 23.78
CA ILE A 222 2.27 8.25 23.01
C ILE A 222 2.19 7.65 21.59
N VAL A 223 2.51 8.48 20.60
CA VAL A 223 2.90 8.04 19.25
C VAL A 223 4.35 8.42 19.03
N ALA A 224 5.17 7.47 18.61
CA ALA A 224 6.59 7.70 18.33
C ALA A 224 6.92 7.25 16.90
N LEU A 225 7.35 8.21 16.08
CA LEU A 225 7.86 8.00 14.74
C LEU A 225 9.39 8.05 14.78
N ASN A 226 10.06 7.13 14.10
CA ASN A 226 11.52 7.11 14.02
C ASN A 226 11.95 6.71 12.59
N SER A 227 13.03 7.28 12.07
CA SER A 227 13.66 6.79 10.85
C SER A 227 15.19 6.78 10.99
N SER A 228 15.81 5.66 10.62
CA SER A 228 17.27 5.53 10.59
C SER A 228 17.92 6.18 9.35
N THR A 229 17.12 6.49 8.32
CA THR A 229 17.56 7.07 7.04
C THR A 229 17.17 8.54 6.87
N LYS A 230 16.50 9.14 7.87
CA LYS A 230 15.86 10.46 7.80
C LYS A 230 14.69 10.58 6.80
N GLY A 231 13.90 9.51 6.67
CA GLY A 231 12.62 9.54 5.95
C GLY A 231 12.72 9.33 4.44
N ALA A 232 11.99 10.14 3.69
CA ALA A 232 11.77 10.01 2.26
C ALA A 232 12.78 10.81 1.43
N THR A 233 13.08 10.30 0.24
CA THR A 233 13.88 10.93 -0.80
C THR A 233 13.10 10.93 -2.11
N VAL A 234 13.18 12.04 -2.85
CA VAL A 234 12.51 12.24 -4.13
C VAL A 234 13.59 12.57 -5.15
N SER A 235 13.57 11.88 -6.29
CA SER A 235 14.47 12.16 -7.41
C SER A 235 13.64 12.30 -8.68
N GLY A 236 13.97 13.30 -9.50
CA GLY A 236 13.29 13.60 -10.75
C GLY A 236 14.31 13.94 -11.85
N GLN A 237 14.19 13.27 -12.99
CA GLN A 237 14.96 13.53 -14.20
C GLN A 237 13.99 14.07 -15.27
N PHE A 238 14.30 15.25 -15.78
CA PHE A 238 13.49 16.01 -16.73
C PHE A 238 14.23 16.20 -18.06
N SER A 239 13.49 16.37 -19.15
CA SER A 239 14.07 16.56 -20.49
C SER A 239 14.76 17.92 -20.71
N ASP A 240 14.48 18.89 -19.83
CA ASP A 240 15.15 20.19 -19.72
C ASP A 240 15.03 20.66 -18.26
N LYS A 241 15.60 21.81 -17.92
CA LYS A 241 15.65 22.31 -16.55
C LYS A 241 14.31 22.80 -16.05
N VAL A 242 13.94 22.39 -14.84
CA VAL A 242 12.77 22.86 -14.10
C VAL A 242 13.19 23.47 -12.76
N LEU A 243 12.38 24.40 -12.24
CA LEU A 243 12.47 24.88 -10.87
C LEU A 243 11.42 24.11 -10.05
N VAL A 244 11.85 23.29 -9.09
CA VAL A 244 10.94 22.53 -8.22
C VAL A 244 10.83 23.25 -6.88
N ASN A 245 9.80 24.07 -6.72
CA ASN A 245 9.46 24.81 -5.51
C ASN A 245 8.00 24.50 -5.10
N ASP A 246 7.46 25.19 -4.10
CA ASP A 246 6.10 24.96 -3.58
C ASP A 246 4.99 25.34 -4.59
N GLU A 247 5.32 26.08 -5.66
CA GLU A 247 4.43 26.37 -6.80
C GLU A 247 4.56 25.34 -7.95
N PHE A 248 5.44 24.34 -7.85
CA PHE A 248 5.74 23.44 -8.96
C PHE A 248 4.56 22.51 -9.31
N ASP A 249 3.88 22.78 -10.42
CA ASP A 249 2.99 21.84 -11.08
C ASP A 249 3.68 21.15 -12.27
N ILE A 250 3.72 19.81 -12.24
CA ILE A 250 4.19 19.00 -13.37
C ILE A 250 3.41 19.27 -14.66
N ASN A 251 2.15 19.69 -14.56
CA ASN A 251 1.32 20.06 -15.71
C ASN A 251 1.72 21.41 -16.33
N ASP A 252 2.33 22.31 -15.55
CA ASP A 252 2.88 23.58 -16.06
C ASP A 252 4.17 23.30 -16.85
N ALA A 253 5.11 22.53 -16.28
CA ALA A 253 6.30 22.07 -17.00
C ALA A 253 5.96 21.32 -18.30
N ASN A 254 4.95 20.45 -18.26
CA ASN A 254 4.45 19.74 -19.44
C ASN A 254 3.81 20.67 -20.49
N ARG A 255 3.21 21.81 -20.09
CA ARG A 255 2.70 22.84 -21.02
C ARG A 255 3.83 23.63 -21.69
N GLU A 256 4.96 23.80 -21.02
CA GLU A 256 6.19 24.35 -21.61
C GLU A 256 6.93 23.36 -22.53
N GLY A 257 6.53 22.09 -22.52
CA GLY A 257 7.08 21.02 -23.34
C GLY A 257 8.21 20.22 -22.69
N ILE A 258 8.42 20.42 -21.39
CA ILE A 258 9.38 19.66 -20.58
C ILE A 258 8.67 18.43 -20.04
N THR A 259 9.24 17.23 -20.25
CA THR A 259 8.65 15.96 -19.79
C THR A 259 9.48 15.32 -18.69
N LEU A 260 8.83 14.64 -17.75
CA LEU A 260 9.47 13.79 -16.75
C LEU A 260 9.99 12.50 -17.39
N GLU A 261 11.30 12.38 -17.61
CA GLU A 261 11.91 11.16 -18.12
C GLU A 261 11.82 10.00 -17.12
N LYS A 262 11.88 10.34 -15.82
CA LYS A 262 11.76 9.44 -14.67
C LYS A 262 11.64 10.20 -13.34
N ALA A 263 10.68 9.84 -12.50
CA ALA A 263 10.70 10.13 -11.05
C ALA A 263 10.82 8.85 -10.23
N VAL A 264 11.51 8.92 -9.10
CA VAL A 264 11.52 7.87 -8.06
C VAL A 264 11.42 8.51 -6.69
N ILE A 265 10.43 8.07 -5.91
CA ILE A 265 10.26 8.36 -4.48
C ILE A 265 10.69 7.12 -3.70
N LYS A 266 11.54 7.27 -2.69
CA LYS A 266 11.92 6.18 -1.78
C LYS A 266 11.78 6.58 -0.33
N LEU A 267 11.31 5.67 0.50
CA LEU A 267 11.24 5.81 1.95
C LEU A 267 11.71 4.49 2.56
N SER A 268 12.63 4.51 3.52
CA SER A 268 13.09 3.29 4.19
C SER A 268 13.14 3.47 5.70
N SER A 269 13.04 2.36 6.42
CA SER A 269 13.18 2.25 7.87
C SER A 269 12.35 3.25 8.68
N LEU A 270 11.16 3.65 8.20
CA LEU A 270 10.22 4.48 8.96
C LEU A 270 9.42 3.59 9.92
N LYS A 271 9.48 3.89 11.21
CA LYS A 271 8.83 3.11 12.25
C LYS A 271 7.88 3.97 13.08
N LEU A 272 6.59 3.64 13.04
CA LEU A 272 5.57 4.10 13.98
C LEU A 272 5.50 3.13 15.17
N THR A 273 5.37 3.65 16.37
CA THR A 273 5.11 2.88 17.60
C THR A 273 4.05 3.62 18.40
N ALA A 274 2.94 2.95 18.67
CA ALA A 274 1.81 3.48 19.42
C ALA A 274 1.09 2.33 20.13
N ASN A 275 0.53 2.60 21.31
CA ASN A 275 -0.21 1.61 22.10
C ASN A 275 0.59 0.31 22.31
N ASP A 276 0.07 -0.84 21.87
CA ASP A 276 0.72 -2.15 21.93
C ASP A 276 1.41 -2.55 20.60
N SER A 277 1.48 -1.61 19.66
CA SER A 277 1.68 -1.86 18.23
C SER A 277 2.90 -1.12 17.67
N VAL A 278 3.52 -1.75 16.68
CA VAL A 278 4.63 -1.20 15.88
C VAL A 278 4.31 -1.47 14.41
N ILE A 279 4.35 -0.42 13.60
CA ILE A 279 4.39 -0.53 12.13
C ILE A 279 5.75 -0.01 11.67
N GLU A 280 6.41 -0.72 10.78
CA GLU A 280 7.65 -0.33 10.14
C GLU A 280 7.49 -0.41 8.62
N ALA A 281 7.66 0.69 7.89
CA ALA A 281 7.94 0.67 6.46
C ALA A 281 9.46 0.52 6.27
N LYS A 282 9.92 -0.72 6.06
CA LYS A 282 11.35 -1.03 5.91
C LYS A 282 11.90 -0.46 4.62
N ASP A 283 11.15 -0.67 3.53
CA ASP A 283 11.44 -0.14 2.20
C ASP A 283 10.13 0.25 1.52
N PHE A 284 10.15 1.34 0.78
CA PHE A 284 9.10 1.81 -0.12
C PHE A 284 9.78 2.45 -1.32
N GLU A 285 9.32 2.12 -2.52
CA GLU A 285 9.75 2.73 -3.77
C GLU A 285 8.56 2.89 -4.72
N PHE A 286 8.25 4.13 -5.07
CA PHE A 286 7.31 4.47 -6.14
C PHE A 286 8.08 5.10 -7.29
N ALA A 287 7.75 4.73 -8.54
CA ALA A 287 8.36 5.35 -9.71
C ALA A 287 7.33 5.58 -10.83
N ALA A 288 7.50 6.72 -11.50
CA ALA A 288 6.66 7.18 -12.59
C ALA A 288 7.51 7.81 -13.71
N LEU A 289 6.95 7.93 -14.90
CA LEU A 289 7.56 8.61 -16.05
C LEU A 289 6.48 9.14 -16.98
N ASP A 290 6.79 10.13 -17.81
CA ASP A 290 5.86 10.65 -18.80
C ASP A 290 5.90 9.89 -20.12
N VAL A 291 4.73 9.72 -20.71
CA VAL A 291 4.57 9.46 -22.15
C VAL A 291 3.94 10.69 -22.80
N SER A 292 4.37 11.03 -24.02
CA SER A 292 3.90 12.23 -24.71
C SER A 292 3.65 12.01 -26.20
N ARG A 293 2.73 12.80 -26.76
CA ARG A 293 2.41 12.81 -28.20
C ARG A 293 2.04 14.22 -28.62
N LYS A 294 2.50 14.63 -29.82
CA LYS A 294 1.92 15.78 -30.52
C LYS A 294 0.69 15.37 -31.32
N LEU A 295 -0.43 16.04 -31.10
CA LEU A 295 -1.66 15.84 -31.86
C LEU A 295 -1.61 16.56 -33.22
N ALA A 296 -2.65 16.37 -34.04
CA ALA A 296 -2.71 16.93 -35.39
C ALA A 296 -2.79 18.47 -35.44
N ASP A 297 -3.26 19.09 -34.35
CA ASP A 297 -3.25 20.55 -34.13
C ASP A 297 -1.90 21.07 -33.59
N ASN A 298 -0.89 20.19 -33.48
CA ASN A 298 0.43 20.41 -32.91
C ASN A 298 0.44 20.72 -31.39
N SER A 299 -0.68 20.51 -30.69
CA SER A 299 -0.69 20.48 -29.21
C SER A 299 0.12 19.30 -28.68
N LEU A 300 0.86 19.51 -27.59
CA LEU A 300 1.52 18.42 -26.86
C LEU A 300 0.58 17.90 -25.78
N VAL A 301 0.30 16.60 -25.81
CA VAL A 301 -0.37 15.90 -24.71
C VAL A 301 0.67 15.06 -23.99
N VAL A 302 0.75 15.23 -22.67
CA VAL A 302 1.62 14.45 -21.78
C VAL A 302 0.77 13.72 -20.74
N ARG A 303 1.22 12.54 -20.34
CA ARG A 303 0.56 11.66 -19.37
C ARG A 303 1.60 10.97 -18.50
N THR A 304 1.56 11.24 -17.20
CA THR A 304 2.43 10.59 -16.22
C THR A 304 1.92 9.18 -15.92
N ILE A 305 2.77 8.18 -16.13
CA ILE A 305 2.47 6.75 -15.97
C ILE A 305 3.27 6.22 -14.77
N PRO A 306 2.59 5.85 -13.66
CA PRO A 306 3.19 5.02 -12.61
C PRO A 306 3.62 3.67 -13.21
N TYR A 307 4.87 3.28 -12.97
CA TYR A 307 5.42 2.03 -13.51
C TYR A 307 6.01 1.11 -12.44
N LYS A 308 6.24 1.61 -11.22
CA LYS A 308 6.68 0.79 -10.10
C LYS A 308 6.03 1.22 -8.81
N PHE A 309 5.58 0.24 -8.04
CA PHE A 309 5.21 0.35 -6.65
C PHE A 309 5.79 -0.84 -5.89
N ALA A 310 6.69 -0.58 -4.95
CA ALA A 310 7.22 -1.59 -4.06
C ALA A 310 7.12 -1.11 -2.62
N ILE A 311 6.70 -1.99 -1.72
CA ILE A 311 6.70 -1.76 -0.27
C ILE A 311 7.12 -3.06 0.43
N THR A 312 7.99 -2.96 1.42
CA THR A 312 8.26 -4.00 2.42
C THR A 312 8.02 -3.39 3.79
N GLY A 313 6.90 -3.75 4.43
CA GLY A 313 6.53 -3.34 5.77
C GLY A 313 6.87 -4.39 6.84
N LYS A 314 6.57 -4.09 8.09
CA LYS A 314 6.45 -5.05 9.20
C LYS A 314 5.50 -4.52 10.26
N MET A 315 4.65 -5.39 10.77
CA MET A 315 3.76 -5.15 11.89
C MET A 315 4.12 -6.10 13.04
N THR A 316 4.26 -5.56 14.25
CA THR A 316 4.23 -6.35 15.48
C THR A 316 3.24 -5.77 16.46
N LYS A 317 2.37 -6.60 17.03
CA LYS A 317 1.32 -6.21 17.99
C LYS A 317 1.31 -7.19 19.16
N GLN A 318 0.96 -6.75 20.37
CA GLN A 318 0.93 -7.64 21.53
C GLN A 318 -0.38 -8.41 21.62
N LYS A 319 -1.52 -7.80 21.24
CA LYS A 319 -2.84 -8.42 21.36
C LYS A 319 -3.73 -8.18 20.10
N PRO A 320 -3.99 -9.20 19.28
CA PRO A 320 -3.38 -10.54 19.28
C PRO A 320 -1.88 -10.44 19.05
N MET A 321 -1.13 -11.44 19.51
CA MET A 321 0.31 -11.47 19.31
C MET A 321 0.57 -11.67 17.82
N THR A 322 1.07 -10.61 17.19
CA THR A 322 1.25 -10.49 15.74
C THR A 322 2.72 -10.26 15.46
N ASP A 323 3.29 -10.99 14.51
CA ASP A 323 4.60 -10.71 13.93
C ASP A 323 4.56 -11.04 12.44
N VAL A 324 4.31 -10.03 11.61
CA VAL A 324 4.08 -10.17 10.15
C VAL A 324 4.89 -9.12 9.40
N GLU A 325 5.66 -9.52 8.40
CA GLU A 325 6.41 -8.64 7.51
C GLU A 325 5.68 -8.55 6.14
N ILE A 326 5.68 -7.38 5.48
CA ILE A 326 4.76 -7.04 4.37
C ILE A 326 5.43 -6.63 3.03
N THR A 327 5.80 -7.55 2.14
CA THR A 327 6.25 -7.28 0.75
C THR A 327 5.15 -7.31 -0.34
N LEU A 328 4.86 -6.15 -0.94
CA LEU A 328 4.19 -6.04 -2.25
C LEU A 328 5.17 -5.38 -3.23
N ASN A 329 5.40 -5.97 -4.40
CA ASN A 329 6.15 -5.33 -5.49
C ASN A 329 5.40 -5.53 -6.83
N ALA A 330 4.95 -4.42 -7.41
CA ALA A 330 4.43 -4.35 -8.77
C ALA A 330 5.40 -3.53 -9.63
N THR A 331 5.93 -4.13 -10.69
CA THR A 331 6.83 -3.47 -11.65
C THR A 331 6.36 -3.72 -13.08
N ALA A 332 6.09 -2.64 -13.80
CA ALA A 332 5.91 -2.61 -15.24
C ALA A 332 7.24 -2.29 -15.94
N ASN A 333 7.40 -2.77 -17.16
CA ASN A 333 8.62 -2.55 -17.94
C ASN A 333 8.66 -1.12 -18.53
N ASP A 334 9.56 -0.26 -18.03
CA ASP A 334 9.83 1.12 -18.50
C ASP A 334 9.99 1.18 -20.04
N ALA A 335 10.77 0.26 -20.61
CA ALA A 335 11.02 0.24 -22.04
C ALA A 335 9.80 -0.20 -22.86
N ASP A 336 8.87 -0.96 -22.27
CA ASP A 336 7.57 -1.28 -22.89
C ASP A 336 6.64 -0.08 -22.79
N ILE A 337 6.60 0.63 -21.65
CA ILE A 337 5.77 1.84 -21.48
C ILE A 337 6.12 2.87 -22.55
N LYS A 338 7.39 3.26 -22.66
CA LYS A 338 7.86 4.27 -23.63
C LYS A 338 7.68 3.87 -25.11
N LYS A 339 7.40 2.60 -25.42
CA LYS A 339 7.26 2.09 -26.81
C LYS A 339 5.85 1.64 -27.18
N PHE A 340 5.08 1.17 -26.21
CA PHE A 340 3.79 0.51 -26.43
C PHE A 340 2.63 1.31 -25.88
N ILE A 341 2.83 2.17 -24.88
CA ILE A 341 1.82 3.12 -24.46
C ILE A 341 1.79 4.27 -25.46
N ILE A 342 0.62 4.54 -26.02
CA ILE A 342 0.38 5.63 -26.96
C ILE A 342 -0.75 6.51 -26.43
N ILE A 343 -0.68 7.79 -26.71
CA ILE A 343 -1.81 8.71 -26.55
C ILE A 343 -2.58 8.70 -27.88
N ASP A 344 -3.90 8.58 -27.85
CA ASP A 344 -4.74 8.55 -29.04
C ASP A 344 -5.00 9.97 -29.60
N GLU A 345 -5.93 10.13 -30.55
CA GLU A 345 -6.23 11.43 -31.17
C GLU A 345 -7.09 12.35 -30.29
N VAL A 346 -7.74 11.82 -29.25
CA VAL A 346 -8.54 12.61 -28.28
C VAL A 346 -7.82 12.83 -26.95
N GLY A 347 -6.60 12.29 -26.80
CA GLY A 347 -5.79 12.45 -25.59
C GLY A 347 -6.08 11.41 -24.50
N ASP A 348 -6.91 10.39 -24.78
CA ASP A 348 -6.94 9.17 -23.97
C ASP A 348 -5.62 8.40 -24.23
N ILE A 349 -5.22 7.48 -23.35
CA ILE A 349 -4.07 6.61 -23.64
C ILE A 349 -4.47 5.14 -23.78
N GLU A 350 -3.84 4.48 -24.74
CA GLU A 350 -4.09 3.11 -25.19
C GLU A 350 -2.77 2.35 -25.34
N GLU A 351 -2.86 1.03 -25.50
CA GLU A 351 -1.72 0.22 -25.92
C GLU A 351 -1.70 0.12 -27.45
N ALA A 352 -0.53 0.30 -28.05
CA ALA A 352 -0.33 0.16 -29.49
C ALA A 352 -0.80 -1.22 -29.99
N ALA A 353 -1.34 -1.26 -31.21
CA ALA A 353 -1.94 -2.46 -31.77
C ALA A 353 -1.00 -3.68 -31.70
N ASN A 354 -1.49 -4.78 -31.12
CA ASN A 354 -0.75 -6.03 -30.87
C ASN A 354 0.47 -5.88 -29.95
N LYS A 355 0.51 -4.83 -29.11
CA LYS A 355 1.46 -4.66 -28.01
C LYS A 355 0.73 -4.70 -26.67
N TYR A 356 1.49 -4.93 -25.62
CA TYR A 356 1.04 -4.81 -24.24
C TYR A 356 2.25 -4.49 -23.36
N VAL A 357 2.07 -3.70 -22.31
CA VAL A 357 3.11 -3.48 -21.30
C VAL A 357 3.24 -4.72 -20.43
N GLY A 358 4.43 -5.32 -20.43
CA GLY A 358 4.78 -6.40 -19.51
C GLY A 358 4.80 -5.89 -18.07
N MET A 359 4.17 -6.64 -17.18
CA MET A 359 4.05 -6.31 -15.75
C MET A 359 4.22 -7.58 -14.92
N GLU A 360 4.98 -7.46 -13.84
CA GLU A 360 5.20 -8.50 -12.84
C GLU A 360 4.75 -7.98 -11.48
N ILE A 361 4.01 -8.80 -10.73
CA ILE A 361 3.51 -8.49 -9.39
C ILE A 361 3.89 -9.63 -8.46
N VAL A 362 4.44 -9.30 -7.29
CA VAL A 362 4.72 -10.25 -6.21
C VAL A 362 4.07 -9.77 -4.91
N LEU A 363 3.37 -10.70 -4.27
CA LEU A 363 2.62 -10.56 -3.01
C LEU A 363 2.94 -11.80 -2.16
N ALA A 364 3.31 -11.73 -0.87
CA ALA A 364 3.89 -12.92 -0.22
C ALA A 364 3.90 -13.06 1.32
N ILE A 365 2.84 -13.47 2.03
CA ILE A 365 2.81 -13.58 3.53
C ILE A 365 3.92 -14.47 4.16
N LYS A 366 4.23 -14.24 5.46
CA LYS A 366 5.54 -13.98 6.11
C LYS A 366 5.28 -13.50 7.54
N GLY A 367 4.77 -14.38 8.39
CA GLY A 367 4.62 -14.10 9.81
C GLY A 367 3.89 -15.16 10.62
N LYS A 368 3.25 -14.70 11.69
CA LYS A 368 2.32 -15.47 12.52
C LYS A 368 1.33 -14.57 13.25
N VAL A 369 0.18 -15.14 13.59
CA VAL A 369 -0.82 -14.56 14.49
C VAL A 369 -1.12 -15.57 15.59
N THR A 370 -1.14 -15.14 16.84
CA THR A 370 -1.48 -15.99 17.99
C THR A 370 -2.65 -15.37 18.75
N LYS A 371 -3.79 -16.07 18.78
CA LYS A 371 -4.97 -15.69 19.58
C LYS A 371 -4.70 -15.95 21.07
N GLU A 372 -5.44 -15.29 21.97
CA GLU A 372 -5.24 -15.36 23.43
C GLU A 372 -5.17 -16.78 24.02
N ASN A 373 -5.78 -17.76 23.32
CA ASN A 373 -5.81 -19.17 23.71
C ASN A 373 -4.57 -19.98 23.23
N THR A 374 -3.46 -19.32 22.91
CA THR A 374 -2.13 -19.87 22.55
C THR A 374 -1.97 -20.54 21.18
N THR A 375 -3.04 -20.84 20.44
CA THR A 375 -2.94 -21.33 19.06
C THR A 375 -2.22 -20.31 18.19
N THR A 376 -1.09 -20.71 17.59
CA THR A 376 -0.27 -19.89 16.71
C THR A 376 -0.48 -20.32 15.27
N ILE A 377 -1.06 -19.42 14.48
CA ILE A 377 -1.34 -19.59 13.06
C ILE A 377 -0.08 -19.12 12.30
N PRO A 378 0.63 -20.02 11.59
CA PRO A 378 1.73 -19.62 10.73
C PRO A 378 1.18 -18.96 9.47
N LEU A 379 1.75 -17.82 9.07
CA LEU A 379 1.44 -17.18 7.80
C LEU A 379 2.67 -17.31 6.89
N ASP A 380 2.59 -18.15 5.86
CA ASP A 380 3.61 -18.29 4.80
C ASP A 380 2.87 -18.50 3.48
N PHE A 381 2.79 -17.46 2.65
CA PHE A 381 2.09 -17.41 1.39
C PHE A 381 2.97 -16.68 0.37
N GLN A 382 2.77 -16.94 -0.91
CA GLN A 382 3.40 -16.17 -1.98
C GLN A 382 2.58 -16.34 -3.24
N ALA A 383 2.34 -15.25 -3.98
CA ALA A 383 1.68 -15.22 -5.27
C ALA A 383 2.49 -14.32 -6.21
N ASN A 384 2.98 -14.91 -7.31
CA ASN A 384 3.66 -14.20 -8.38
C ASN A 384 2.75 -14.16 -9.61
N LEU A 385 2.32 -12.96 -9.99
CA LEU A 385 1.52 -12.72 -11.20
C LEU A 385 2.36 -12.08 -12.29
N LYS A 386 2.09 -12.44 -13.54
CA LYS A 386 2.73 -11.87 -14.72
C LYS A 386 1.72 -11.62 -15.82
N ARG A 387 1.72 -10.41 -16.39
CA ARG A 387 0.93 -10.10 -17.58
C ARG A 387 1.67 -10.64 -18.81
N THR A 388 1.12 -11.68 -19.44
CA THR A 388 1.75 -12.40 -20.56
C THR A 388 1.08 -12.14 -21.91
N ALA A 389 -0.06 -11.45 -21.93
CA ALA A 389 -0.67 -10.86 -23.12
C ALA A 389 -1.51 -9.63 -22.73
N ARG A 390 -1.98 -8.87 -23.73
CA ARG A 390 -2.85 -7.70 -23.54
C ARG A 390 -4.03 -7.99 -22.59
N ASN A 391 -4.64 -9.16 -22.73
CA ASN A 391 -5.83 -9.59 -22.01
C ASN A 391 -5.61 -10.84 -21.13
N VAL A 392 -4.37 -11.14 -20.74
CA VAL A 392 -4.06 -12.32 -19.90
C VAL A 392 -3.11 -11.93 -18.76
N ILE A 393 -3.54 -12.22 -17.54
CA ILE A 393 -2.70 -12.21 -16.33
C ILE A 393 -2.52 -13.66 -15.90
N GLU A 394 -1.28 -14.12 -15.78
CA GLU A 394 -0.91 -15.47 -15.37
C GLU A 394 -0.49 -15.48 -13.90
N LEU A 395 -1.07 -16.36 -13.10
CA LEU A 395 -0.56 -16.72 -11.77
C LEU A 395 0.52 -17.78 -11.98
N GLN A 396 1.77 -17.35 -12.02
CA GLN A 396 2.93 -18.20 -12.32
C GLN A 396 3.21 -19.22 -11.21
N GLY A 397 2.89 -18.85 -9.98
CA GLY A 397 2.96 -19.71 -8.82
C GLY A 397 2.37 -19.00 -7.60
N LEU A 398 1.53 -19.72 -6.89
CA LEU A 398 1.11 -19.41 -5.54
C LEU A 398 1.59 -20.53 -4.62
N THR A 399 2.17 -20.22 -3.47
CA THR A 399 2.30 -21.18 -2.37
C THR A 399 1.54 -20.67 -1.16
N ALA A 400 0.93 -21.57 -0.40
CA ALA A 400 0.41 -21.29 0.94
C ALA A 400 0.81 -22.46 1.85
N SER A 401 1.41 -22.16 3.00
CA SER A 401 1.91 -23.17 3.95
C SER A 401 1.10 -23.15 5.24
N VAL A 402 0.63 -24.32 5.67
CA VAL A 402 -0.08 -24.50 6.94
C VAL A 402 0.37 -25.80 7.59
N GLU A 403 0.70 -25.77 8.89
CA GLU A 403 1.29 -26.90 9.63
C GLU A 403 2.49 -27.58 8.91
N GLY A 404 3.28 -26.81 8.16
CA GLY A 404 4.42 -27.30 7.38
C GLY A 404 4.06 -28.00 6.06
N LYS A 405 2.77 -28.16 5.74
CA LYS A 405 2.28 -28.62 4.44
C LYS A 405 2.15 -27.42 3.51
N LYS A 406 2.35 -27.61 2.21
CA LYS A 406 2.20 -26.54 1.19
C LYS A 406 1.13 -26.90 0.17
N LEU A 407 0.26 -25.96 -0.15
CA LEU A 407 -0.52 -25.94 -1.38
C LEU A 407 0.27 -25.15 -2.42
N PHE A 408 0.20 -25.59 -3.68
CA PHE A 408 0.72 -24.85 -4.82
C PHE A 408 -0.43 -24.53 -5.77
N VAL A 409 -0.53 -23.30 -6.28
CA VAL A 409 -1.58 -22.94 -7.25
C VAL A 409 -0.95 -22.25 -8.46
N THR A 410 -1.41 -22.62 -9.66
CA THR A 410 -1.09 -21.89 -10.91
C THR A 410 -2.37 -21.55 -11.62
N GLY A 411 -2.39 -20.52 -12.47
CA GLY A 411 -3.62 -20.13 -13.13
C GLY A 411 -3.49 -18.98 -14.10
N LYS A 412 -4.63 -18.54 -14.63
CA LYS A 412 -4.73 -17.37 -15.50
C LYS A 412 -6.10 -16.71 -15.41
N SER A 413 -6.10 -15.40 -15.45
CA SER A 413 -7.27 -14.53 -15.60
C SER A 413 -7.32 -14.02 -17.04
N SER A 414 -8.50 -14.09 -17.66
CA SER A 414 -8.76 -13.50 -18.98
C SER A 414 -9.51 -12.20 -18.80
N LEU A 415 -9.07 -11.15 -19.50
CA LEU A 415 -9.65 -9.81 -19.46
C LEU A 415 -10.45 -9.49 -20.74
N ASP A 416 -11.34 -8.51 -20.66
CA ASP A 416 -12.01 -7.93 -21.81
C ASP A 416 -11.17 -6.77 -22.44
N ASN A 417 -11.79 -5.98 -23.33
CA ASN A 417 -11.13 -4.81 -23.93
C ASN A 417 -11.03 -3.58 -23.02
N ASN A 418 -11.76 -3.56 -21.90
CA ASN A 418 -11.74 -2.52 -20.87
C ASN A 418 -10.80 -2.89 -19.69
N TYR A 419 -10.13 -4.04 -19.79
CA TYR A 419 -9.31 -4.68 -18.74
C TYR A 419 -10.11 -5.21 -17.54
N ASP A 420 -11.43 -5.37 -17.66
CA ASP A 420 -12.26 -6.00 -16.65
C ASP A 420 -12.13 -7.55 -16.74
N VAL A 421 -12.17 -8.24 -15.60
CA VAL A 421 -11.99 -9.70 -15.53
C VAL A 421 -13.23 -10.41 -16.08
N VAL A 422 -13.02 -11.33 -17.03
CA VAL A 422 -14.10 -12.11 -17.67
C VAL A 422 -14.22 -13.51 -17.06
N SER A 423 -13.09 -14.14 -16.79
CA SER A 423 -13.01 -15.48 -16.18
C SER A 423 -11.61 -15.78 -15.72
N THR A 424 -11.51 -16.66 -14.73
CA THR A 424 -10.25 -17.20 -14.25
C THR A 424 -10.29 -18.71 -14.23
N GLN A 425 -9.15 -19.32 -14.51
CA GLN A 425 -8.92 -20.73 -14.38
C GLN A 425 -7.66 -20.95 -13.54
N PHE A 426 -7.75 -21.78 -12.50
CA PHE A 426 -6.60 -22.13 -11.68
C PHE A 426 -6.56 -23.63 -11.35
N THR A 427 -5.37 -24.11 -11.06
CA THR A 427 -5.09 -25.50 -10.69
C THR A 427 -4.41 -25.49 -9.33
N VAL A 428 -5.09 -26.00 -8.31
CA VAL A 428 -4.52 -26.29 -6.99
C VAL A 428 -3.82 -27.63 -7.08
N GLU A 429 -2.61 -27.73 -6.54
CA GLU A 429 -1.78 -28.92 -6.55
C GLU A 429 -1.10 -29.18 -5.20
N GLN A 430 -1.02 -30.46 -4.82
CA GLN A 430 -0.15 -30.95 -3.76
C GLN A 430 0.25 -32.39 -4.06
N ASN A 431 1.51 -32.76 -3.83
CA ASN A 431 2.05 -34.05 -4.28
C ASN A 431 1.83 -34.25 -5.80
N LYS A 432 1.27 -35.40 -6.21
CA LYS A 432 0.79 -35.64 -7.60
C LYS A 432 -0.71 -35.36 -7.76
N ALA A 433 -1.38 -34.85 -6.74
CA ALA A 433 -2.78 -34.51 -6.76
C ALA A 433 -2.99 -33.09 -7.31
N SER A 434 -4.09 -32.89 -8.04
CA SER A 434 -4.49 -31.60 -8.58
C SER A 434 -6.00 -31.48 -8.72
N ILE A 435 -6.53 -30.27 -8.50
CA ILE A 435 -7.91 -29.89 -8.82
C ILE A 435 -7.87 -28.65 -9.69
N LYS A 436 -8.64 -28.68 -10.78
CA LYS A 436 -8.79 -27.55 -11.69
C LYS A 436 -10.13 -26.87 -11.47
N LEU A 437 -10.11 -25.59 -11.12
CA LEU A 437 -11.29 -24.78 -10.82
C LEU A 437 -11.40 -23.63 -11.82
N ASN A 438 -12.63 -23.15 -12.02
CA ASN A 438 -12.93 -21.99 -12.85
C ASN A 438 -13.83 -21.03 -12.08
N VAL A 439 -13.60 -19.74 -12.27
CA VAL A 439 -14.30 -18.63 -11.61
C VAL A 439 -14.75 -17.65 -12.68
N ASP A 440 -15.94 -17.09 -12.54
CA ASP A 440 -16.52 -16.14 -13.49
C ASP A 440 -16.06 -14.69 -13.25
N ALA A 441 -16.71 -13.73 -13.92
CA ALA A 441 -16.42 -12.30 -13.80
C ALA A 441 -16.80 -11.70 -12.43
N ASN A 442 -17.72 -12.32 -11.69
CA ASN A 442 -18.18 -11.86 -10.38
C ASN A 442 -17.32 -12.39 -9.22
N GLY A 443 -16.47 -13.39 -9.49
CA GLY A 443 -15.75 -14.13 -8.46
C GLY A 443 -16.43 -15.43 -8.04
N ASP A 444 -17.54 -15.81 -8.69
CA ASP A 444 -18.28 -17.03 -8.36
C ASP A 444 -17.65 -18.27 -9.01
N PHE A 445 -17.59 -19.38 -8.28
CA PHE A 445 -17.14 -20.66 -8.83
C PHE A 445 -18.13 -21.19 -9.87
N ILE A 446 -17.60 -21.52 -11.06
CA ILE A 446 -18.39 -22.12 -12.14
C ILE A 446 -18.59 -23.60 -11.84
N LYS A 447 -19.83 -23.97 -11.52
CA LYS A 447 -20.27 -25.34 -11.23
C LYS A 447 -21.16 -25.92 -12.32
N ASP A 448 -21.17 -27.24 -12.44
CA ASP A 448 -22.08 -27.94 -13.35
C ASP A 448 -23.51 -28.09 -12.79
N LYS A 449 -24.39 -28.77 -13.53
CA LYS A 449 -25.80 -28.99 -13.14
C LYS A 449 -25.98 -29.88 -11.90
N MET A 450 -24.93 -30.59 -11.47
CA MET A 450 -24.91 -31.43 -10.27
C MET A 450 -24.20 -30.75 -9.10
N GLY A 451 -23.74 -29.50 -9.27
CA GLY A 451 -22.98 -28.77 -8.26
C GLY A 451 -21.47 -29.06 -8.28
N LYS A 452 -20.95 -29.79 -9.27
CA LYS A 452 -19.52 -30.12 -9.35
C LYS A 452 -18.69 -28.91 -9.75
N LEU A 453 -17.64 -28.66 -8.97
CA LEU A 453 -16.67 -27.56 -9.14
C LEU A 453 -15.43 -28.02 -9.93
N GLY A 454 -15.00 -29.27 -9.75
CA GLY A 454 -13.86 -29.84 -10.47
C GLY A 454 -13.52 -31.28 -10.05
N ASP A 455 -12.75 -31.97 -10.88
CA ASP A 455 -12.21 -33.32 -10.61
C ASP A 455 -11.00 -33.26 -9.67
N ILE A 456 -10.89 -34.23 -8.76
CA ILE A 456 -9.73 -34.45 -7.88
C ILE A 456 -8.84 -35.51 -8.53
N MET A 457 -7.91 -35.02 -9.35
CA MET A 457 -7.04 -35.87 -10.16
C MET A 457 -5.75 -36.22 -9.39
N VAL A 458 -5.23 -37.44 -9.58
CA VAL A 458 -3.87 -37.81 -9.16
C VAL A 458 -3.19 -38.54 -10.30
N ASN A 459 -2.03 -38.04 -10.74
CA ASN A 459 -1.25 -38.65 -11.82
C ASN A 459 -2.08 -38.93 -13.11
N GLY A 460 -3.04 -38.04 -13.41
CA GLY A 460 -3.92 -38.13 -14.58
C GLY A 460 -5.14 -39.07 -14.43
N LYS A 461 -5.36 -39.69 -13.28
CA LYS A 461 -6.56 -40.48 -12.96
C LYS A 461 -7.48 -39.70 -12.03
N ASP A 462 -8.78 -39.94 -12.12
CA ASP A 462 -9.80 -39.39 -11.22
C ASP A 462 -9.85 -40.19 -9.90
N TYR A 463 -9.85 -39.47 -8.77
CA TYR A 463 -10.01 -40.00 -7.41
C TYR A 463 -11.17 -39.38 -6.62
N GLY A 464 -11.96 -38.49 -7.23
CA GLY A 464 -13.09 -37.85 -6.56
C GLY A 464 -13.54 -36.52 -7.18
N ASP A 465 -14.62 -35.98 -6.61
CA ASP A 465 -15.24 -34.72 -7.03
C ASP A 465 -15.16 -33.67 -5.92
N LEU A 466 -14.82 -32.43 -6.27
CA LEU A 466 -15.12 -31.27 -5.43
C LEU A 466 -16.51 -30.72 -5.81
N MET A 467 -17.41 -30.62 -4.84
CA MET A 467 -18.82 -30.30 -5.02
C MET A 467 -19.23 -29.11 -4.15
N ASP A 468 -20.09 -28.23 -4.66
CA ASP A 468 -20.86 -27.26 -3.87
C ASP A 468 -22.28 -27.81 -3.63
N ASN A 469 -22.57 -28.10 -2.37
CA ASN A 469 -23.87 -28.56 -1.89
C ASN A 469 -24.55 -27.45 -1.07
N ASP A 470 -25.34 -26.61 -1.74
CA ASP A 470 -26.10 -25.49 -1.15
C ASP A 470 -25.25 -24.55 -0.30
N GLY A 471 -24.08 -24.14 -0.81
CA GLY A 471 -23.14 -23.24 -0.13
C GLY A 471 -22.13 -23.95 0.79
N LYS A 472 -22.10 -25.29 0.78
CA LYS A 472 -21.10 -26.09 1.49
C LYS A 472 -20.22 -26.85 0.51
N VAL A 473 -18.93 -26.56 0.52
CA VAL A 473 -17.95 -27.25 -0.33
C VAL A 473 -17.57 -28.59 0.29
N THR A 474 -17.64 -29.66 -0.49
CA THR A 474 -17.30 -31.03 -0.06
C THR A 474 -16.50 -31.76 -1.12
N ALA A 475 -15.47 -32.48 -0.72
CA ALA A 475 -14.76 -33.45 -1.55
C ALA A 475 -15.31 -34.86 -1.30
N LYS A 476 -15.77 -35.54 -2.36
CA LYS A 476 -16.22 -36.93 -2.33
C LYS A 476 -15.22 -37.80 -3.10
N PHE A 477 -14.70 -38.87 -2.51
CA PHE A 477 -13.67 -39.70 -3.10
C PHE A 477 -14.21 -41.02 -3.67
N THR A 478 -13.40 -41.69 -4.51
CA THR A 478 -13.73 -42.98 -5.15
C THR A 478 -13.78 -44.17 -4.18
N ASP A 479 -13.37 -44.01 -2.92
CA ASP A 479 -13.52 -45.00 -1.84
C ASP A 479 -14.71 -44.70 -0.90
N ASP A 480 -15.69 -43.94 -1.39
CA ASP A 480 -16.88 -43.46 -0.67
C ASP A 480 -16.59 -42.57 0.57
N SER A 481 -15.33 -42.17 0.79
CA SER A 481 -15.00 -41.19 1.83
C SER A 481 -15.40 -39.76 1.43
N LEU A 482 -15.64 -38.92 2.42
CA LEU A 482 -16.10 -37.54 2.27
C LEU A 482 -15.28 -36.62 3.19
N ILE A 483 -14.85 -35.47 2.67
CA ILE A 483 -14.30 -34.37 3.49
C ILE A 483 -15.13 -33.11 3.20
N ILE A 484 -15.76 -32.57 4.22
CA ILE A 484 -16.43 -31.26 4.17
C ILE A 484 -15.35 -30.22 4.47
N LEU A 485 -15.23 -29.16 3.65
CA LEU A 485 -14.32 -28.05 3.90
C LEU A 485 -14.93 -27.12 4.96
#